data_AF-A0A359MXC6-F1
#
_entry.id   AF-A0A359MXC6-F1
#
_cell.length_a   1.000
_cell.length_b   1.000
_cell.length_c   1.000
_cell.angle_alpha   90.00
_cell.angle_beta   90.00
_cell.angle_gamma   90.00
#
_symmetry.space_group_name_H-M   'P 1'
#
loop_
_entity.id
_entity.type
_entity.pdbx_description
1 polymer ?
#
loop_
_entity_poly.entity_id
_entity_poly.type
_entity_poly.pdbx_seq_one_letter_code
_entity_poly.pdbx_strand_id
1 'polypeptide(L)'
;MHHPEEHHNHHAIMEHDFKKRFLVTIVITFPLLLLSPMIQEWLRLSFAFPGQRYVLFVLASVIALWGGKPFYVGAKQEIAKFNLGMMTLVSIAVLAGYFYSVGATFWYEAMDFYWEIATLTVFLLFGHWMEMKSR
;
A
#
# COMPACT_ATOMS: atom_id res chain seq x y z
N MET A 1 -35.49 -14.42 15.20
CA MET A 1 -35.32 -14.72 13.76
C MET A 1 -33.97 -14.17 13.35
N HIS A 2 -32.93 -15.01 13.27
CA HIS A 2 -31.62 -14.61 12.76
C HIS A 2 -31.63 -14.80 11.24
N HIS A 3 -31.38 -13.72 10.50
CA HIS A 3 -31.34 -13.73 9.03
C HIS A 3 -29.96 -14.19 8.54
N PRO A 4 -29.84 -15.37 7.90
CA PRO A 4 -28.59 -15.81 7.27
C PRO A 4 -28.14 -14.91 6.10
N GLU A 5 -29.02 -14.05 5.56
CA GLU A 5 -28.69 -13.15 4.44
C GLU A 5 -27.76 -11.98 4.82
N GLU A 6 -27.71 -11.54 6.08
CA GLU A 6 -26.81 -10.45 6.51
C GLU A 6 -25.33 -10.86 6.48
N HIS A 7 -25.02 -12.11 6.82
CA HIS A 7 -23.64 -12.61 6.88
C HIS A 7 -22.99 -12.77 5.49
N HIS A 8 -23.76 -13.21 4.48
CA HIS A 8 -23.25 -13.32 3.10
C HIS A 8 -22.93 -11.96 2.48
N ASN A 9 -23.75 -10.94 2.76
CA ASN A 9 -23.49 -9.58 2.27
C ASN A 9 -22.19 -8.99 2.86
N HIS A 10 -21.89 -9.25 4.14
CA HIS A 10 -20.70 -8.69 4.79
C HIS A 10 -19.38 -9.19 4.19
N HIS A 11 -19.30 -10.48 3.85
CA HIS A 11 -18.12 -11.06 3.22
C HIS A 11 -17.90 -10.52 1.80
N ALA A 12 -18.97 -10.42 1.00
CA ALA A 12 -18.91 -9.87 -0.35
C ALA A 12 -18.47 -8.38 -0.36
N ILE A 13 -18.93 -7.60 0.64
CA ILE A 13 -18.53 -6.19 0.79
C ILE A 13 -17.02 -6.07 1.08
N MET A 14 -16.48 -6.93 1.94
CA MET A 14 -15.05 -6.94 2.28
C MET A 14 -14.17 -7.35 1.10
N GLU A 15 -14.57 -8.40 0.35
CA GLU A 15 -13.84 -8.83 -0.85
C GLU A 15 -13.79 -7.68 -1.88
N HIS A 16 -14.93 -7.03 -2.13
CA HIS A 16 -15.02 -5.94 -3.08
C HIS A 16 -14.16 -4.73 -2.68
N ASP A 17 -14.03 -4.42 -1.38
CA ASP A 17 -13.17 -3.33 -0.91
C ASP A 17 -11.69 -3.63 -1.17
N PHE A 18 -11.21 -4.84 -0.86
CA PHE A 18 -9.82 -5.22 -1.15
C PHE A 18 -9.53 -5.27 -2.65
N LYS A 19 -10.46 -5.80 -3.46
CA LYS A 19 -10.32 -5.79 -4.93
C LYS A 19 -10.23 -4.37 -5.47
N LYS A 20 -11.11 -3.47 -5.01
CA LYS A 20 -11.10 -2.06 -5.41
C LYS A 20 -9.80 -1.38 -5.01
N ARG A 21 -9.33 -1.61 -3.78
CA ARG A 21 -8.05 -1.09 -3.28
C ARG A 21 -6.89 -1.59 -4.10
N PHE A 22 -6.84 -2.88 -4.39
CA PHE A 22 -5.82 -3.49 -5.22
C PHE A 22 -5.78 -2.81 -6.61
N LEU A 23 -6.93 -2.73 -7.30
CA LEU A 23 -7.01 -2.16 -8.65
C LEU A 23 -6.62 -0.69 -8.71
N VAL A 24 -7.03 0.13 -7.74
CA VAL A 24 -6.64 1.54 -7.72
C VAL A 24 -5.17 1.69 -7.34
N THR A 25 -4.70 0.93 -6.35
CA THR A 25 -3.30 0.98 -5.90
C THR A 25 -2.36 0.57 -7.03
N ILE A 26 -2.64 -0.51 -7.76
CA ILE A 26 -1.78 -0.96 -8.86
C ILE A 26 -1.72 0.08 -9.99
N VAL A 27 -2.84 0.73 -10.32
CA VAL A 27 -2.88 1.80 -11.32
C VAL A 27 -2.02 3.00 -10.92
N ILE A 28 -1.96 3.34 -9.62
CA ILE A 28 -1.12 4.43 -9.09
C ILE A 28 0.34 3.98 -8.96
N THR A 29 0.59 2.71 -8.66
CA THR A 29 1.94 2.15 -8.57
C THR A 29 2.64 2.19 -9.92
N PHE A 30 1.96 1.98 -11.05
CA PHE A 30 2.58 2.09 -12.37
C PHE A 30 3.31 3.41 -12.65
N PRO A 31 2.65 4.60 -12.59
CA PRO A 31 3.34 5.87 -12.78
C PRO A 31 4.39 6.13 -11.71
N LEU A 32 4.19 5.66 -10.46
CA LEU A 32 5.21 5.75 -9.41
C LEU A 32 6.48 4.98 -9.80
N LEU A 33 6.35 3.72 -10.27
CA LEU A 33 7.49 2.91 -10.70
C LEU A 33 8.20 3.55 -11.88
N LEU A 34 7.48 4.07 -12.86
CA LEU A 34 8.08 4.78 -13.99
C LEU A 34 8.89 6.00 -13.50
N LEU A 35 8.37 6.76 -12.54
CA LEU A 35 9.05 7.93 -12.00
C LEU A 35 10.16 7.60 -10.98
N SER A 36 10.29 6.36 -10.53
CA SER A 36 11.29 5.98 -9.53
C SER A 36 12.70 5.99 -10.13
N PRO A 37 13.68 6.72 -9.54
CA PRO A 37 15.04 6.77 -10.06
C PRO A 37 15.70 5.39 -10.19
N MET A 38 15.49 4.51 -9.21
CA MET A 38 16.08 3.17 -9.23
C MET A 38 15.48 2.28 -10.33
N ILE A 39 14.17 2.38 -10.55
CA ILE A 39 13.51 1.68 -11.66
C ILE A 39 13.96 2.25 -13.01
N GLN A 40 14.11 3.56 -13.14
CA GLN A 40 14.63 4.17 -14.36
C GLN A 40 16.06 3.70 -14.67
N GLU A 41 16.92 3.60 -13.66
CA GLU A 41 18.28 3.08 -13.81
C GLU A 41 18.27 1.64 -14.33
N TRP A 42 17.43 0.77 -13.76
CA TRP A 42 17.28 -0.61 -14.21
C TRP A 42 16.78 -0.72 -15.65
N LEU A 43 15.84 0.14 -16.03
CA LEU A 43 15.25 0.17 -17.37
C LEU A 43 16.08 0.99 -18.37
N ARG A 44 17.20 1.59 -17.94
CA ARG A 44 18.03 2.51 -18.74
C ARG A 44 17.24 3.67 -19.34
N LEU A 45 16.28 4.17 -18.56
CA LEU A 45 15.50 5.35 -18.87
C LEU A 45 16.11 6.57 -18.17
N SER A 46 15.98 7.75 -18.76
CA SER A 46 16.46 8.99 -18.16
C SER A 46 15.46 10.12 -18.38
N PHE A 47 14.45 10.17 -17.51
CA PHE A 47 13.52 11.29 -17.48
C PHE A 47 13.42 11.83 -16.06
N ALA A 48 13.93 13.05 -15.89
CA ALA A 48 13.85 13.78 -14.66
C ALA A 48 13.31 15.19 -14.90
N PHE A 49 12.51 15.68 -13.96
CA PHE A 49 11.99 17.05 -14.01
C PHE A 49 11.96 17.69 -12.61
N PRO A 50 12.02 19.04 -12.54
CA PRO A 50 11.92 19.74 -11.27
C PRO A 50 10.63 19.36 -10.52
N GLY A 51 10.78 18.86 -9.29
CA GLY A 51 9.66 18.46 -8.44
C GLY A 51 9.21 17.00 -8.54
N GLN A 52 9.91 16.15 -9.32
CA GLN A 52 9.64 14.70 -9.38
C GLN A 52 9.53 14.03 -8.01
N ARG A 53 10.41 14.39 -7.05
CA ARG A 53 10.34 13.89 -5.66
C ARG A 53 9.00 14.18 -4.97
N TYR A 54 8.39 15.33 -5.24
CA TYR A 54 7.08 15.66 -4.68
C TYR A 54 5.95 14.89 -5.36
N VAL A 55 6.08 14.59 -6.66
CA VAL A 55 5.13 13.71 -7.37
C VAL A 55 5.21 12.29 -6.79
N LEU A 56 6.42 11.75 -6.61
CA LEU A 56 6.63 10.45 -5.96
C LEU A 56 6.03 10.43 -4.56
N PHE A 57 6.29 11.46 -3.75
CA PHE A 57 5.68 11.63 -2.43
C PHE A 57 4.14 11.58 -2.49
N VAL A 58 3.50 12.34 -3.39
CA VAL A 58 2.04 12.36 -3.50
C VAL A 58 1.49 10.99 -3.90
N LEU A 59 2.06 10.35 -4.91
CA LEU A 59 1.63 9.01 -5.35
C LEU A 59 1.80 7.98 -4.24
N ALA A 60 2.95 7.99 -3.57
CA ALA A 60 3.24 7.10 -2.46
C ALA A 60 2.33 7.37 -1.25
N SER A 61 1.98 8.63 -0.98
CA SER A 61 1.04 9.00 0.07
C SER A 61 -0.34 8.40 -0.17
N VAL A 62 -0.82 8.44 -1.42
CA VAL A 62 -2.10 7.80 -1.77
C VAL A 62 -2.01 6.29 -1.57
N ILE A 63 -0.92 5.65 -2.01
CA ILE A 63 -0.73 4.20 -1.84
C ILE A 63 -0.65 3.82 -0.37
N ALA A 64 0.19 4.49 0.43
CA ALA A 64 0.35 4.19 1.84
C ALA A 64 -0.95 4.46 2.62
N LEU A 65 -1.53 5.66 2.50
CA LEU A 65 -2.67 6.05 3.33
C LEU A 65 -3.99 5.41 2.88
N TRP A 66 -4.26 5.35 1.58
CA TRP A 66 -5.52 4.81 1.06
C TRP A 66 -5.41 3.31 0.72
N GLY A 67 -4.34 2.90 0.05
CA GLY A 67 -4.08 1.49 -0.26
C GLY A 67 -3.77 0.68 1.01
N GLY A 68 -2.96 1.23 1.91
CA GLY A 68 -2.55 0.56 3.16
C GLY A 68 -3.58 0.56 4.29
N LYS A 69 -4.66 1.35 4.17
CA LYS A 69 -5.72 1.48 5.18
C LYS A 69 -6.23 0.16 5.81
N PRO A 70 -6.59 -0.90 5.05
CA PRO A 70 -7.10 -2.13 5.64
C PRO A 70 -6.09 -2.80 6.58
N PHE A 71 -4.79 -2.75 6.24
CA PHE A 71 -3.73 -3.28 7.11
C PHE A 71 -3.66 -2.48 8.40
N TYR A 72 -3.74 -1.14 8.33
CA TYR A 72 -3.68 -0.29 9.53
C TYR A 72 -4.86 -0.51 10.46
N VAL A 73 -6.06 -0.71 9.90
CA VAL A 73 -7.25 -1.05 10.68
C VAL A 73 -7.11 -2.42 11.33
N GLY A 74 -6.64 -3.42 10.58
CA GLY A 74 -6.38 -4.76 11.11
C GLY A 74 -5.32 -4.78 12.20
N ALA A 75 -4.22 -4.03 12.00
CA ALA A 75 -3.13 -3.90 12.96
C ALA A 75 -3.60 -3.33 14.30
N LYS A 76 -4.47 -2.31 14.28
CA LYS A 76 -5.05 -1.76 15.52
C LYS A 76 -5.82 -2.82 16.31
N GLN A 77 -6.55 -3.70 15.61
CA GLN A 77 -7.31 -4.78 16.25
C GLN A 77 -6.39 -5.89 16.79
N GLU A 78 -5.36 -6.27 16.04
CA GLU A 78 -4.35 -7.25 16.44
C GLU A 78 -3.57 -6.78 17.68
N ILE A 79 -3.10 -5.54 17.68
CA ILE A 79 -2.38 -4.92 18.80
C ILE A 79 -3.27 -4.85 20.04
N ALA A 80 -4.53 -4.43 19.90
CA ALA A 80 -5.46 -4.35 21.03
C ALA A 80 -5.73 -5.73 21.67
N LYS A 81 -5.61 -6.81 20.88
CA LYS A 81 -5.77 -8.20 21.34
C LYS A 81 -4.44 -8.85 21.74
N PHE A 82 -3.32 -8.12 21.71
CA PHE A 82 -1.97 -8.64 21.92
C PHE A 82 -1.64 -9.86 21.04
N ASN A 83 -2.24 -9.94 19.84
CA ASN A 83 -2.02 -11.01 18.89
C ASN A 83 -1.46 -10.44 17.58
N LEU A 84 -0.13 -10.22 17.56
CA LEU A 84 0.57 -9.59 16.44
C LEU A 84 0.57 -10.55 15.25
N GLY A 85 -0.14 -10.16 14.18
CA GLY A 85 -0.28 -10.94 12.98
C GLY A 85 0.23 -10.22 11.73
N MET A 86 -0.25 -10.69 10.59
CA MET A 86 0.16 -10.19 9.28
C MET A 86 -0.20 -8.71 9.11
N MET A 87 -1.35 -8.26 9.62
CA MET A 87 -1.79 -6.88 9.45
C MET A 87 -0.84 -5.91 10.15
N THR A 88 -0.38 -6.25 11.36
CA THR A 88 0.56 -5.42 12.12
C THR A 88 1.92 -5.35 11.46
N LEU A 89 2.48 -6.49 11.03
CA LEU A 89 3.79 -6.53 10.35
C LEU A 89 3.79 -5.68 9.08
N VAL A 90 2.78 -5.84 8.23
CA VAL A 90 2.62 -5.07 7.00
C VAL A 90 2.47 -3.58 7.29
N SER A 91 1.65 -3.24 8.27
CA SER A 91 1.42 -1.85 8.66
C SER A 91 2.70 -1.15 9.08
N ILE A 92 3.52 -1.82 9.90
CA ILE A 92 4.81 -1.30 10.34
C ILE A 92 5.75 -1.13 9.15
N ALA A 93 5.86 -2.13 8.27
CA ALA A 93 6.73 -2.06 7.09
C ALA A 93 6.37 -0.88 6.18
N VAL A 94 5.08 -0.72 5.83
CA VAL A 94 4.61 0.37 4.97
C VAL A 94 4.82 1.73 5.65
N LEU A 95 4.43 1.87 6.92
CA LEU A 95 4.55 3.16 7.62
C LEU A 95 6.01 3.56 7.86
N ALA A 96 6.86 2.62 8.26
CA ALA A 96 8.28 2.90 8.49
C ALA A 96 8.96 3.37 7.19
N GLY A 97 8.77 2.63 6.09
CA GLY A 97 9.32 3.02 4.78
C GLY A 97 8.74 4.34 4.27
N TYR A 98 7.43 4.57 4.46
CA TYR A 98 6.77 5.81 4.08
C TYR A 98 7.34 7.02 4.85
N PHE A 99 7.36 6.98 6.18
CA PHE A 99 7.83 8.12 6.98
C PHE A 99 9.32 8.40 6.77
N TYR A 100 10.15 7.37 6.60
CA TYR A 100 11.54 7.55 6.19
C TYR A 100 11.63 8.29 4.85
N SER A 101 10.88 7.84 3.85
CA SER A 101 10.89 8.45 2.50
C SER A 101 10.37 9.89 2.50
N VAL A 102 9.38 10.20 3.35
CA VAL A 102 8.93 11.58 3.60
C VAL A 102 10.06 12.41 4.21
N GLY A 103 10.81 11.87 5.17
CA GLY A 103 12.03 12.48 5.71
C GLY A 103 13.05 12.80 4.61
N ALA A 104 13.33 11.82 3.75
CA ALA A 104 14.24 11.94 2.61
C ALA A 104 13.77 12.96 1.55
N THR A 105 12.46 13.26 1.51
CA THR A 105 11.91 14.21 0.54
C THR A 105 12.00 15.66 1.04
N PHE A 106 11.83 15.89 2.35
CA PHE A 106 11.67 17.24 2.91
C PHE A 106 12.76 17.70 3.87
N TRP A 107 13.42 16.79 4.60
CA TRP A 107 14.35 17.14 5.67
C TRP A 107 15.81 16.86 5.35
N TYR A 108 16.10 15.75 4.69
CA TYR A 108 17.46 15.31 4.43
C TYR A 108 17.58 14.71 3.03
N GLU A 109 18.75 14.85 2.40
CA GLU A 109 19.02 14.20 1.12
C GLU A 109 19.40 12.73 1.35
N ALA A 110 18.48 11.83 1.06
CA ALA A 110 18.68 10.39 1.09
C ALA A 110 17.89 9.72 -0.04
N MET A 111 18.19 8.45 -0.30
CA MET A 111 17.37 7.63 -1.20
C MET A 111 16.01 7.36 -0.56
N ASP A 112 14.92 7.50 -1.31
CA ASP A 112 13.59 7.12 -0.84
C ASP A 112 13.33 5.62 -1.04
N PHE A 113 12.30 5.12 -0.36
CA PHE A 113 11.79 3.76 -0.49
C PHE A 113 10.37 3.73 -1.07
N TYR A 114 9.99 4.73 -1.89
CA TYR A 114 8.60 4.86 -2.34
C TYR A 114 8.15 3.71 -3.24
N TRP A 115 9.05 3.17 -4.05
CA TRP A 115 8.72 2.09 -4.98
C TRP A 115 8.65 0.72 -4.26
N GLU A 116 9.48 0.49 -3.24
CA GLU A 116 9.42 -0.71 -2.37
C GLU A 116 8.09 -0.75 -1.62
N ILE A 117 7.71 0.34 -0.95
CA ILE A 117 6.44 0.34 -0.20
C ILE A 117 5.23 0.24 -1.14
N ALA A 118 5.33 0.80 -2.36
CA ALA A 118 4.26 0.73 -3.35
C ALA A 118 4.05 -0.70 -3.84
N THR A 119 5.12 -1.39 -4.23
CA THR A 119 5.06 -2.78 -4.68
C THR A 119 4.63 -3.71 -3.56
N LEU A 120 5.21 -3.56 -2.37
CA LEU A 120 4.82 -4.32 -1.17
C LEU A 120 3.32 -4.18 -0.88
N THR A 121 2.79 -2.95 -0.89
CA THR A 121 1.36 -2.71 -0.65
C THR A 121 0.48 -3.38 -1.71
N VAL A 122 0.86 -3.30 -3.00
CA VAL A 122 0.13 -3.95 -4.09
C VAL A 122 0.12 -5.47 -3.95
N PHE A 123 1.27 -6.09 -3.72
CA PHE A 123 1.36 -7.55 -3.58
C PHE A 123 0.56 -8.07 -2.38
N LEU A 124 0.56 -7.33 -1.28
CA LEU A 124 -0.18 -7.74 -0.08
C LEU A 124 -1.68 -7.53 -0.21
N LEU A 125 -2.12 -6.45 -0.87
CA LEU A 125 -3.53 -6.25 -1.22
C LEU A 125 -4.02 -7.38 -2.14
N PHE A 126 -3.20 -7.74 -3.12
CA PHE A 126 -3.47 -8.86 -4.02
C PHE A 126 -3.59 -10.19 -3.27
N GLY A 127 -2.62 -10.49 -2.39
CA GLY A 127 -2.63 -11.72 -1.59
C GLY A 127 -3.88 -11.84 -0.73
N HIS A 128 -4.25 -10.78 0.00
CA HIS A 128 -5.46 -10.77 0.83
C HIS A 128 -6.75 -10.89 0.00
N TRP A 129 -6.81 -10.23 -1.15
CA TRP A 129 -7.95 -10.38 -2.06
C TRP A 129 -8.09 -11.83 -2.57
N MET A 130 -6.99 -12.45 -2.98
CA MET A 130 -6.98 -13.84 -3.45
C MET A 130 -7.34 -14.83 -2.34
N GLU A 131 -6.88 -14.62 -1.10
CA GLU A 131 -7.26 -15.46 0.04
C GLU A 131 -8.78 -15.43 0.27
N MET A 132 -9.42 -14.26 0.14
CA MET A 132 -10.87 -14.14 0.29
C MET A 132 -11.64 -14.76 -0.86
N LYS A 133 -11.16 -14.61 -2.11
CA LYS A 133 -11.81 -15.19 -3.29
C LYS A 133 -11.74 -16.72 -3.32
N SER A 134 -10.72 -17.31 -2.70
CA SER A 134 -10.48 -18.76 -2.70
C SER A 134 -11.25 -19.54 -1.61
N ARG A 135 -12.00 -18.86 -0.75
CA ARG A 135 -12.85 -19.46 0.30
C ARG A 135 -14.32 -19.39 -0.11
#